data_AF-A0A7J8SIH7-F1
#
_entry.id   AF-A0A7J8SIH7-F1
#
_cell.length_a   1.000
_cell.length_b   1.000
_cell.length_c   1.000
_cell.angle_alpha   90.00
_cell.angle_beta   90.00
_cell.angle_gamma   90.00
#
_symmetry.space_group_name_H-M   'P 1'
#
loop_
_entity.id
_entity.type
_entity.pdbx_description
1 polymer ?
#
loop_
_entity_poly.entity_id
_entity_poly.type
_entity_poly.pdbx_seq_one_letter_code
_entity_poly.pdbx_strand_id
1 'polypeptide(L)'
;MGNFGIWVLTICLIFQSGYGFYLPGSYPLKHVVGNYLSVKVNSLTSIDTEMPFSYYSLPFCKPVEGVKDSAENLGELLMGDRIENSPYRFKMHTNETEIFLCQTNKLSSDDFKLLTKRIDEMYQVNLILDNLPAIRYTRKEGFMLRWTGYPIGVKIKDVYYVFNHLKFKVLVHKYEETNVARVMGTGDAVEGFLCQCPSRKVSQLSSPMKLLSRRAISSGHLVGMLI
;
A
#
# COMPACT_ATOMS: atom_id res chain seq x y z
N MET A 1 33.33 38.59 39.73
CA MET A 1 33.14 38.20 38.30
C MET A 1 33.38 36.70 38.04
N GLY A 2 33.41 35.81 39.05
CA GLY A 2 33.71 34.37 38.86
C GLY A 2 32.51 33.45 38.59
N ASN A 3 31.29 33.81 39.03
CA ASN A 3 30.14 32.91 38.91
C ASN A 3 29.51 32.90 37.50
N PHE A 4 29.69 33.93 36.68
CA PHE A 4 29.03 33.99 35.37
C PHE A 4 29.58 32.92 34.40
N GLY A 5 30.89 32.66 34.44
CA GLY A 5 31.51 31.62 33.61
C GLY A 5 31.06 30.21 33.97
N ILE A 6 30.80 29.95 35.26
CA ILE A 6 30.29 28.65 35.73
C ILE A 6 28.88 28.42 35.18
N TRP A 7 27.99 29.41 35.29
CA TRP A 7 26.62 29.30 34.77
C TRP A 7 26.56 29.10 33.24
N VAL A 8 27.47 29.74 32.49
CA VAL A 8 27.58 29.55 31.04
C VAL A 8 28.07 28.12 30.69
N LEU A 9 29.02 27.58 31.45
CA LEU A 9 29.49 26.20 31.30
C LEU A 9 28.39 25.17 31.63
N THR A 10 27.61 25.40 32.68
CA THR A 10 26.49 24.51 33.02
C THR A 10 25.40 24.52 31.95
N ILE A 11 25.10 25.67 31.35
CA ILE A 11 24.14 25.79 30.24
C ILE A 11 24.66 25.05 28.99
N CYS A 12 25.94 25.19 28.63
CA CYS A 12 26.51 24.46 27.48
C CYS A 12 26.47 22.93 27.67
N LEU A 13 26.67 22.42 28.89
CA LEU A 13 26.59 20.99 29.19
C LEU A 13 25.16 20.44 29.05
N ILE A 14 24.13 21.25 29.34
CA ILE A 14 22.72 20.86 29.18
C ILE A 14 22.31 20.82 27.69
N PHE A 15 22.91 21.65 26.83
CA PHE A 15 22.60 21.65 25.39
C PHE A 15 23.23 20.47 24.61
N GLN A 16 24.21 19.77 25.18
CA GLN A 16 24.85 18.62 24.53
C GLN A 16 24.07 17.30 24.67
N SER A 17 23.01 17.24 25.48
CA SER A 17 22.17 16.03 25.66
C SER A 17 21.00 15.95 24.69
N GLY A 18 21.15 16.49 23.48
CA GLY A 18 20.17 16.35 22.41
C GLY A 18 20.43 15.11 21.56
N TYR A 19 19.89 13.95 21.93
CA TYR A 19 19.81 12.81 21.00
C TYR A 19 18.69 13.08 20.00
N GLY A 20 19.06 13.47 18.78
CA GLY A 20 18.11 13.56 17.67
C GLY A 20 17.67 12.16 17.25
N PHE A 21 16.41 11.82 17.50
CA PHE A 21 15.81 10.59 16.99
C PHE A 21 15.30 10.83 15.57
N TYR A 22 15.86 10.11 14.59
CA TYR A 22 15.32 10.12 13.24
C TYR A 22 14.06 9.26 13.19
N LEU A 23 12.96 9.83 12.71
CA LEU A 23 11.70 9.10 12.52
C LEU A 23 11.71 8.40 11.14
N PRO A 24 11.86 7.07 11.08
CA PRO A 24 11.72 6.32 9.84
C PRO A 24 10.30 6.50 9.27
N GLY A 25 10.17 6.56 7.94
CA GLY A 25 8.90 6.75 7.23
C GLY A 25 8.51 8.19 6.86
N SER A 26 9.34 9.19 7.22
CA SER A 26 9.06 10.61 6.94
C SER A 26 9.55 11.11 5.57
N TYR A 27 10.48 10.40 4.94
CA TYR A 27 11.11 10.79 3.67
C TYR A 27 10.79 9.81 2.54
N PRO A 28 10.55 10.30 1.31
CA PRO A 28 10.31 9.45 0.15
C PRO A 28 11.55 8.59 -0.14
N LEU A 29 11.33 7.28 -0.29
CA LEU A 29 12.40 6.33 -0.57
C LEU A 29 12.85 6.47 -2.03
N LYS A 30 14.16 6.67 -2.23
CA LYS A 30 14.73 6.72 -3.59
C LYS A 30 14.98 5.29 -4.06
N HIS A 31 14.25 4.86 -5.08
CA HIS A 31 14.46 3.57 -5.73
C HIS A 31 15.26 3.74 -7.02
N VAL A 32 16.31 2.93 -7.17
CA VAL A 32 17.07 2.83 -8.42
C VAL A 32 16.29 1.94 -9.40
N VAL A 33 16.33 2.28 -10.68
CA VAL A 33 15.74 1.46 -11.75
C VAL A 33 16.31 0.04 -11.68
N GLY A 34 15.43 -0.96 -11.68
CA GLY A 34 15.80 -2.38 -11.52
C GLY A 34 15.75 -2.91 -10.09
N ASN A 35 15.61 -2.06 -9.06
CA ASN A 35 15.38 -2.53 -7.70
C ASN A 35 14.01 -3.22 -7.58
N TYR A 36 13.95 -4.21 -6.69
CA TYR A 36 12.69 -4.86 -6.33
C TYR A 36 11.88 -3.98 -5.38
N LEU A 37 10.60 -3.89 -5.67
CA LEU A 37 9.58 -3.24 -4.88
C LEU A 37 8.68 -4.34 -4.30
N SER A 38 8.65 -4.41 -2.97
CA SER A 38 7.84 -5.39 -2.23
C SER A 38 6.52 -4.75 -1.83
N VAL A 39 5.40 -5.38 -2.20
CA VAL A 39 4.09 -4.96 -1.71
C VAL A 39 3.89 -5.53 -0.31
N LYS A 40 3.23 -4.76 0.54
CA LYS A 40 2.80 -5.16 1.88
C LYS A 40 1.28 -5.25 1.92
N VAL A 41 0.77 -6.05 2.84
CA VAL A 41 -0.66 -6.20 3.10
C VAL A 41 -0.95 -5.59 4.47
N ASN A 42 -2.08 -4.91 4.59
CA ASN A 42 -2.62 -4.52 5.90
C ASN A 42 -3.84 -5.41 6.21
N SER A 43 -4.40 -5.23 7.40
CA SER A 43 -5.61 -5.89 7.84
C SER A 43 -6.77 -5.67 6.87
N LEU A 44 -7.60 -6.70 6.75
CA LEU A 44 -8.85 -6.68 6.00
C LEU A 44 -9.80 -5.73 6.71
N THR A 45 -10.37 -4.80 5.95
CA THR A 45 -11.43 -3.90 6.44
C THR A 45 -12.73 -4.22 5.72
N SER A 46 -13.86 -4.04 6.39
CA SER A 46 -15.17 -4.20 5.77
C SER A 46 -15.80 -2.82 5.57
N ILE A 47 -16.65 -2.70 4.56
CA ILE A 47 -17.45 -1.49 4.34
C ILE A 47 -18.64 -1.46 5.30
N ASP A 48 -19.15 -2.63 5.71
CA ASP A 48 -20.34 -2.76 6.54
C ASP A 48 -20.02 -2.92 8.03
N THR A 49 -18.85 -3.50 8.35
CA THR A 49 -18.48 -3.84 9.73
C THR A 49 -17.18 -3.15 10.14
N GLU A 50 -17.12 -2.70 11.40
CA GLU A 50 -15.97 -1.98 11.95
C GLU A 50 -14.84 -2.90 12.45
N MET A 51 -14.99 -4.23 12.30
CA MET A 51 -14.04 -5.21 12.83
C MET A 51 -12.97 -5.60 11.80
N PRO A 52 -11.68 -5.28 12.02
CA PRO A 52 -10.61 -5.69 11.14
C PRO A 52 -10.19 -7.15 11.38
N PHE A 53 -9.80 -7.84 10.30
CA PHE A 53 -9.24 -9.20 10.37
C PHE A 53 -7.84 -9.25 9.75
N SER A 54 -6.97 -10.13 10.24
CA SER A 54 -5.64 -10.32 9.61
C SER A 54 -5.79 -10.86 8.20
N TYR A 55 -4.93 -10.41 7.29
CA TYR A 55 -4.91 -10.87 5.90
C TYR A 55 -4.73 -12.39 5.82
N TYR A 56 -3.80 -12.96 6.59
CA TYR A 56 -3.51 -14.40 6.62
C TYR A 56 -4.51 -15.23 7.45
N SER A 57 -5.60 -14.64 7.92
CA SER A 57 -6.75 -15.39 8.46
C SER A 57 -7.53 -16.11 7.37
N LEU A 58 -7.42 -15.63 6.12
CA LEU A 58 -7.94 -16.28 4.93
C LEU A 58 -6.88 -17.19 4.31
N PRO A 59 -7.30 -18.19 3.52
CA PRO A 59 -6.40 -19.12 2.85
C PRO A 59 -5.70 -18.46 1.65
N PHE A 60 -5.00 -17.34 1.90
CA PHE A 60 -4.12 -16.70 0.94
C PHE A 60 -2.72 -17.27 1.05
N CYS A 61 -1.96 -17.10 -0.02
CA CYS A 61 -0.58 -17.54 -0.06
C CYS A 61 0.31 -16.75 0.90
N LYS A 62 1.07 -17.51 1.69
CA LYS A 62 2.12 -16.99 2.57
C LYS A 62 3.44 -16.94 1.81
N PRO A 63 4.28 -15.91 2.04
CA PRO A 63 5.62 -15.86 1.48
C PRO A 63 6.49 -16.99 2.04
N VAL A 64 7.41 -17.51 1.22
CA VAL A 64 8.32 -18.63 1.56
C VAL A 64 9.19 -18.30 2.79
N GLU A 65 9.55 -17.03 2.95
CA GLU A 65 10.36 -16.52 4.07
C GLU A 65 9.59 -16.39 5.40
N GLY A 66 8.31 -16.75 5.41
CA GLY A 66 7.41 -16.59 6.54
C GLY A 66 6.75 -15.21 6.61
N VAL A 67 5.62 -15.16 7.32
CA VAL A 67 4.91 -13.91 7.60
C VAL A 67 5.67 -13.12 8.66
N LYS A 68 6.02 -11.88 8.33
CA LYS A 68 6.73 -10.95 9.21
C LYS A 68 5.98 -9.62 9.23
N ASP A 69 5.81 -9.09 10.42
CA ASP A 69 5.31 -7.74 10.62
C ASP A 69 6.38 -6.74 10.13
N SER A 70 5.96 -5.77 9.33
CA SER A 70 6.82 -4.80 8.67
C SER A 70 6.26 -3.38 8.80
N ALA A 71 6.10 -2.95 10.05
CA ALA A 71 5.82 -1.56 10.40
C ALA A 71 7.01 -0.68 9.98
N GLU A 72 6.73 0.42 9.30
CA GLU A 72 7.78 1.31 8.79
C GLU A 72 8.03 2.50 9.70
N ASN A 73 7.00 2.93 10.43
CA ASN A 73 7.10 4.03 11.37
C ASN A 73 6.52 3.65 12.74
N LEU A 74 6.94 4.41 13.77
CA LEU A 74 6.48 4.19 15.13
C LEU A 74 4.98 4.45 15.29
N GLY A 75 4.41 5.35 14.47
CA GLY A 75 2.97 5.64 14.48
C GLY A 75 2.13 4.42 14.09
N GLU A 76 2.47 3.74 13.00
CA GLU A 76 1.82 2.50 12.54
C GLU A 76 1.87 1.42 13.62
N LEU A 77 3.03 1.27 14.27
CA LEU A 77 3.19 0.32 15.37
C LEU A 77 2.28 0.64 16.55
N LEU A 78 2.19 1.93 16.93
CA LEU A 78 1.36 2.38 18.06
C LEU A 78 -0.14 2.37 17.74
N MET A 79 -0.52 2.57 16.49
CA MET A 79 -1.92 2.45 16.04
C MET A 79 -2.38 0.98 15.99
N GLY A 80 -1.45 0.03 16.16
CA GLY A 80 -1.77 -1.40 16.12
C GLY A 80 -2.02 -1.92 14.71
N ASP A 81 -1.53 -1.19 13.69
CA ASP A 81 -1.66 -1.61 12.30
C ASP A 81 -0.78 -2.85 12.06
N ARG A 82 -1.43 -3.95 11.68
CA ARG A 82 -0.76 -5.21 11.35
C ARG A 82 -0.39 -5.22 9.87
N ILE A 83 0.69 -4.51 9.55
CA ILE A 83 1.27 -4.49 8.20
C ILE A 83 2.19 -5.69 8.07
N GLU A 84 1.83 -6.63 7.22
CA GLU A 84 2.57 -7.87 7.00
C GLU A 84 3.20 -7.88 5.60
N ASN A 85 4.31 -8.58 5.44
CA ASN A 85 4.93 -8.80 4.13
C ASN A 85 4.01 -9.64 3.23
N SER A 86 4.03 -9.39 1.92
CA SER A 86 3.30 -10.19 0.93
C SER A 86 4.28 -10.84 -0.08
N PRO A 87 3.87 -11.90 -0.80
CA PRO A 87 4.72 -12.54 -1.82
C PRO A 87 4.90 -11.69 -3.08
N TYR A 88 4.16 -10.58 -3.22
CA TYR A 88 4.24 -9.69 -4.37
C TYR A 88 5.55 -8.89 -4.38
N ARG A 89 6.41 -9.20 -5.34
CA ARG A 89 7.65 -8.47 -5.63
C ARG A 89 7.67 -8.15 -7.12
N PHE A 90 8.01 -6.93 -7.48
CA PHE A 90 8.15 -6.53 -8.88
C PHE A 90 9.35 -5.61 -9.07
N LYS A 91 9.91 -5.60 -10.28
CA LYS A 91 11.05 -4.74 -10.60
C LYS A 91 10.60 -3.35 -11.02
N MET A 92 11.27 -2.33 -10.50
CA MET A 92 11.04 -0.95 -10.91
C MET A 92 11.28 -0.80 -12.41
N HIS A 93 10.35 -0.14 -13.11
CA HIS A 93 10.37 0.13 -14.56
C HIS A 93 10.33 -1.09 -15.48
N THR A 94 9.99 -2.28 -14.96
CA THR A 94 9.83 -3.49 -15.78
C THR A 94 8.35 -3.88 -15.85
N ASN A 95 7.84 -4.12 -17.06
CA ASN A 95 6.52 -4.72 -17.23
C ASN A 95 6.68 -6.24 -17.16
N GLU A 96 6.09 -6.84 -16.14
CA GLU A 96 6.07 -8.29 -15.97
C GLU A 96 4.61 -8.74 -15.99
N THR A 97 4.28 -9.72 -16.81
CA THR A 97 2.91 -10.27 -16.92
C THR A 97 2.91 -11.69 -16.41
N GLU A 98 1.79 -12.11 -15.81
CA GLU A 98 1.55 -13.51 -15.41
C GLU A 98 2.56 -14.05 -14.40
N ILE A 99 2.82 -13.29 -13.33
CA ILE A 99 3.65 -13.79 -12.23
C ILE A 99 2.82 -14.76 -11.40
N PHE A 100 3.17 -16.04 -11.50
CA PHE A 100 2.69 -17.07 -10.60
C PHE A 100 3.42 -16.95 -9.26
N LEU A 101 2.68 -16.69 -8.18
CA LEU A 101 3.27 -16.52 -6.85
C LEU A 101 3.34 -17.83 -6.09
N CYS A 102 2.28 -18.62 -6.16
CA CYS A 102 2.04 -19.71 -5.24
C CYS A 102 0.85 -20.55 -5.69
N GLN A 103 0.86 -21.81 -5.27
CA GLN A 103 -0.30 -22.67 -5.30
C GLN A 103 -0.78 -22.87 -3.86
N THR A 104 -2.03 -22.54 -3.59
CA THR A 104 -2.62 -22.84 -2.29
C THR A 104 -3.10 -24.29 -2.25
N ASN A 105 -3.17 -24.88 -1.05
CA ASN A 105 -3.78 -26.19 -0.85
C ASN A 105 -5.26 -26.19 -1.27
N LYS A 106 -5.79 -27.38 -1.54
CA LYS A 106 -7.23 -27.55 -1.84
C LYS A 106 -8.07 -26.91 -0.74
N LEU A 107 -8.98 -26.03 -1.15
CA LEU A 107 -9.86 -25.30 -0.25
C LEU A 107 -10.73 -26.28 0.54
N SER A 108 -10.66 -26.22 1.88
CA SER A 108 -11.55 -27.02 2.73
C SER A 108 -12.98 -26.48 2.70
N SER A 109 -13.96 -27.29 3.09
CA SER A 109 -15.35 -26.84 3.25
C SER A 109 -15.48 -25.67 4.23
N ASP A 110 -14.65 -25.66 5.27
CA ASP A 110 -14.66 -24.63 6.29
C ASP A 110 -14.04 -23.32 5.79
N ASP A 111 -12.96 -23.43 5.01
CA ASP A 111 -12.34 -22.28 4.35
C ASP A 111 -13.29 -21.64 3.33
N PHE A 112 -14.05 -22.48 2.59
CA PHE A 112 -15.06 -21.99 1.66
C PHE A 112 -16.16 -21.22 2.39
N LYS A 113 -16.69 -21.75 3.50
CA LYS A 113 -17.69 -21.05 4.33
C LYS A 113 -17.15 -19.73 4.89
N LEU A 114 -15.89 -19.72 5.32
CA LEU A 114 -15.23 -18.52 5.81
C LEU A 114 -15.12 -17.47 4.70
N LEU A 115 -14.65 -17.85 3.52
CA LEU A 115 -14.55 -16.96 2.37
C LEU A 115 -15.91 -16.41 1.94
N THR A 116 -16.95 -17.25 1.82
CA THR A 116 -18.29 -16.78 1.46
C THR A 116 -18.82 -15.79 2.48
N LYS A 117 -18.61 -16.06 3.78
CA LYS A 117 -18.98 -15.13 4.86
C LYS A 117 -18.26 -13.79 4.71
N ARG A 118 -16.96 -13.78 4.41
CA ARG A 118 -16.20 -12.53 4.21
C ARG A 118 -16.64 -11.75 2.96
N ILE A 119 -17.05 -12.46 1.92
CA ILE A 119 -17.59 -11.85 0.70
C ILE A 119 -18.94 -11.19 1.01
N ASP A 120 -19.80 -11.87 1.77
CA ASP A 120 -21.11 -11.34 2.19
C ASP A 120 -20.95 -10.14 3.13
N GLU A 121 -19.94 -10.14 4.01
CA GLU A 121 -19.57 -9.02 4.89
C GLU A 121 -18.79 -7.90 4.16
N MET A 122 -18.68 -7.95 2.83
CA MET A 122 -18.00 -6.94 1.99
C MET A 122 -16.57 -6.59 2.45
N TYR A 123 -15.80 -7.59 2.85
CA TYR A 123 -14.39 -7.37 3.21
C TYR A 123 -13.53 -7.06 1.99
N GLN A 124 -12.62 -6.11 2.19
CA GLN A 124 -11.61 -5.66 1.23
C GLN A 124 -10.20 -5.80 1.80
N VAL A 125 -9.29 -6.16 0.91
CA VAL A 125 -7.86 -6.29 1.17
C VAL A 125 -7.19 -4.94 0.91
N ASN A 126 -6.47 -4.44 1.90
CA ASN A 126 -5.68 -3.22 1.79
C ASN A 126 -4.24 -3.57 1.47
N LEU A 127 -3.76 -3.11 0.31
CA LEU A 127 -2.37 -3.27 -0.12
C LEU A 127 -1.62 -1.95 0.04
N ILE A 128 -0.36 -2.04 0.41
CA ILE A 128 0.54 -0.91 0.64
C ILE A 128 1.80 -1.12 -0.18
N LEU A 129 2.25 -0.09 -0.88
CA LEU A 129 3.55 -0.05 -1.53
C LEU A 129 4.23 1.26 -1.15
N ASP A 130 5.45 1.21 -0.62
CA ASP A 130 6.21 2.43 -0.28
C ASP A 130 5.37 3.40 0.58
N ASN A 131 4.74 2.85 1.64
CA ASN A 131 3.78 3.53 2.54
C ASN A 131 2.54 4.13 1.89
N LEU A 132 2.26 3.82 0.62
CA LEU A 132 1.11 4.35 -0.10
C LEU A 132 0.04 3.28 -0.24
N PRO A 133 -1.21 3.59 0.13
CA PRO A 133 -2.30 2.66 -0.05
C PRO A 133 -2.59 2.50 -1.55
N ALA A 134 -2.83 1.26 -1.93
CA ALA A 134 -3.30 0.93 -3.25
C ALA A 134 -4.77 1.30 -3.40
N ILE A 135 -5.09 1.92 -4.54
CA ILE A 135 -6.42 2.43 -4.82
C ILE A 135 -6.97 1.84 -6.11
N ARG A 136 -8.28 1.65 -6.18
CA ARG A 136 -8.97 1.28 -7.43
C ARG A 136 -9.99 2.34 -7.79
N TYR A 137 -10.20 2.51 -9.09
CA TYR A 137 -11.23 3.39 -9.62
C TYR A 137 -12.35 2.53 -10.19
N THR A 138 -13.59 2.87 -9.87
CA THR A 138 -14.76 2.27 -10.52
C THR A 138 -15.64 3.37 -11.09
N ARG A 139 -16.22 3.11 -12.26
CA ARG A 139 -17.11 4.05 -12.93
C ARG A 139 -18.55 3.59 -12.70
N LYS A 140 -19.33 4.37 -11.96
CA LYS A 140 -20.78 4.20 -11.84
C LYS A 140 -21.46 5.46 -12.35
N GLU A 141 -22.37 5.31 -13.30
CA GLU A 141 -23.32 6.35 -13.74
C GLU A 141 -22.66 7.71 -14.07
N GLY A 142 -21.47 7.70 -14.67
CA GLY A 142 -20.74 8.92 -15.04
C GLY A 142 -19.77 9.45 -14.00
N PHE A 143 -19.84 8.99 -12.75
CA PHE A 143 -18.89 9.34 -11.68
C PHE A 143 -17.75 8.32 -11.55
N MET A 144 -16.55 8.80 -11.23
CA MET A 144 -15.41 7.96 -10.87
C MET A 144 -15.30 7.88 -9.35
N LEU A 145 -15.62 6.71 -8.80
CA LEU A 145 -15.46 6.42 -7.37
C LEU A 145 -14.07 5.84 -7.12
N ARG A 146 -13.40 6.38 -6.10
CA ARG A 146 -12.09 5.91 -5.63
C ARG A 146 -12.27 5.05 -4.38
N TRP A 147 -11.74 3.84 -4.43
CA TRP A 147 -11.74 2.91 -3.30
C TRP A 147 -10.30 2.60 -2.89
N THR A 148 -10.09 2.36 -1.60
CA THR A 148 -8.86 1.80 -1.06
C THR A 148 -8.93 0.28 -1.11
N GLY A 149 -7.88 -0.38 -1.60
CA GLY A 149 -7.85 -1.85 -1.67
C GLY A 149 -8.75 -2.46 -2.75
N TYR A 150 -8.93 -3.78 -2.65
CA TYR A 150 -9.81 -4.56 -3.52
C TYR A 150 -10.70 -5.50 -2.70
N PRO A 151 -11.96 -5.74 -3.09
CA PRO A 151 -12.84 -6.69 -2.40
C PRO A 151 -12.31 -8.10 -2.58
N ILE A 152 -12.53 -8.98 -1.60
CA ILE A 152 -12.11 -10.39 -1.70
C ILE A 152 -12.88 -11.10 -2.82
N GLY A 153 -14.14 -10.75 -3.02
CA GLY A 153 -15.00 -11.36 -4.01
C GLY A 153 -16.32 -10.60 -4.19
N VAL A 154 -17.20 -11.18 -4.99
CA VAL A 154 -18.55 -10.65 -5.23
C VAL A 154 -19.55 -11.81 -5.37
N LYS A 155 -20.75 -11.60 -4.84
CA LYS A 155 -21.88 -12.49 -5.04
C LYS A 155 -22.76 -11.98 -6.19
N ILE A 156 -22.91 -12.77 -7.25
CA ILE A 156 -23.73 -12.43 -8.42
C ILE A 156 -24.69 -13.59 -8.69
N LYS A 157 -26.00 -13.32 -8.64
CA LYS A 157 -27.06 -14.32 -8.89
C LYS A 157 -26.85 -15.61 -8.09
N ASP A 158 -26.55 -15.44 -6.79
CA ASP A 158 -26.30 -16.50 -5.82
C ASP A 158 -25.04 -17.36 -6.05
N VAL A 159 -24.19 -16.97 -7.01
CA VAL A 159 -22.86 -17.55 -7.23
C VAL A 159 -21.79 -16.63 -6.65
N TYR A 160 -20.87 -17.20 -5.89
CA TYR A 160 -19.74 -16.51 -5.30
C TYR A 160 -18.54 -16.53 -6.25
N TYR A 161 -17.98 -15.35 -6.52
CA TYR A 161 -16.77 -15.17 -7.32
C TYR A 161 -15.67 -14.58 -6.46
N VAL A 162 -14.47 -15.17 -6.50
CA VAL A 162 -13.29 -14.70 -5.74
C VAL A 162 -12.33 -13.99 -6.69
N PHE A 163 -11.82 -12.83 -6.28
CA PHE A 163 -10.82 -12.09 -7.04
C PHE A 163 -9.41 -12.60 -6.73
N ASN A 164 -8.94 -13.54 -7.56
CA ASN A 164 -7.60 -14.11 -7.47
C ASN A 164 -6.59 -13.29 -8.32
N HIS A 165 -7.01 -12.82 -9.48
CA HIS A 165 -6.13 -12.18 -10.44
C HIS A 165 -6.08 -10.66 -10.24
N LEU A 166 -4.98 -10.15 -9.69
CA LEU A 166 -4.78 -8.73 -9.46
C LEU A 166 -3.95 -8.09 -10.56
N LYS A 167 -4.39 -6.91 -11.02
CA LYS A 167 -3.66 -6.09 -11.96
C LYS A 167 -3.21 -4.79 -11.32
N PHE A 168 -1.90 -4.63 -11.17
CA PHE A 168 -1.29 -3.44 -10.61
C PHE A 168 -0.82 -2.49 -11.70
N LYS A 169 -1.10 -1.20 -11.50
CA LYS A 169 -0.52 -0.09 -12.26
C LYS A 169 0.29 0.77 -11.31
N VAL A 170 1.61 0.62 -11.36
CA VAL A 170 2.53 1.36 -10.50
C VAL A 170 2.96 2.62 -11.23
N LEU A 171 2.79 3.76 -10.56
CA LEU A 171 3.14 5.07 -11.08
C LEU A 171 4.41 5.56 -10.40
N VAL A 172 5.44 5.81 -11.20
CA VAL A 172 6.76 6.23 -10.71
C VAL A 172 7.00 7.69 -11.06
N HIS A 173 7.69 8.42 -10.19
CA HIS A 173 8.22 9.75 -10.50
C HIS A 173 9.70 9.64 -10.87
N LYS A 174 10.11 10.19 -12.02
CA LYS A 174 11.53 10.39 -12.33
C LYS A 174 11.97 11.73 -11.73
N TYR A 175 12.95 11.70 -10.84
CA TYR A 175 13.65 12.92 -10.44
C TYR A 175 14.68 13.25 -11.52
N GLU A 176 14.46 14.33 -12.27
CA GLU A 176 15.52 14.98 -13.03
C GLU A 176 16.33 15.84 -12.06
N GLU A 177 17.59 15.49 -11.83
CA GLU A 177 18.51 16.34 -11.08
C GLU A 177 18.93 17.51 -11.95
N THR A 178 18.29 18.67 -11.77
CA THR A 178 18.92 19.97 -12.08
C THR A 178 18.92 20.82 -10.81
N ASN A 179 20.10 20.87 -10.18
CA ASN A 179 20.59 21.93 -9.28
C ASN A 179 19.69 22.29 -8.09
N VAL A 180 20.07 21.73 -6.95
CA VAL A 180 19.51 21.86 -5.60
C VAL A 180 19.12 23.28 -5.19
N ALA A 181 17.90 23.46 -4.69
CA ALA A 181 17.62 24.21 -3.46
C ALA A 181 16.22 23.82 -2.94
N ARG A 182 16.17 22.95 -1.94
CA ARG A 182 14.92 22.54 -1.28
C ARG A 182 14.66 23.48 -0.11
N VAL A 183 13.64 24.33 -0.24
CA VAL A 183 12.97 24.97 0.90
C VAL A 183 11.65 24.23 1.10
N MET A 184 11.51 23.51 2.21
CA MET A 184 10.22 22.95 2.64
C MET A 184 9.69 23.82 3.77
N GLY A 185 8.62 24.56 3.49
CA GLY A 185 7.87 25.35 4.44
C GLY A 185 6.38 25.32 4.14
N THR A 186 5.64 24.70 5.06
CA THR A 186 4.28 25.02 5.56
C THR A 186 3.13 25.30 4.59
N GLY A 187 2.04 24.53 4.76
CA GLY A 187 0.69 25.09 4.86
C GLY A 187 -0.22 24.88 3.65
N ASP A 188 -1.15 23.93 3.83
CA ASP A 188 -2.55 23.92 3.38
C ASP A 188 -2.98 24.16 1.92
N ALA A 189 -4.04 23.41 1.61
CA ALA A 189 -5.11 23.65 0.65
C ALA A 189 -4.95 23.15 -0.80
N VAL A 190 -5.65 22.03 -1.04
CA VAL A 190 -6.56 21.78 -2.18
C VAL A 190 -6.03 22.15 -3.57
N GLU A 191 -5.44 21.18 -4.27
CA GLU A 191 -5.45 21.16 -5.73
C GLU A 191 -6.09 19.87 -6.24
N GLY A 192 -7.27 20.02 -6.83
CA GLY A 192 -8.01 18.96 -7.50
C GLY A 192 -7.29 18.54 -8.79
N PHE A 193 -6.81 17.30 -8.83
CA PHE A 193 -6.33 16.69 -10.06
C PHE A 193 -7.48 16.03 -10.83
N LEU A 194 -8.05 16.78 -11.76
CA LEU A 194 -8.81 16.24 -12.90
C LEU A 194 -7.86 15.43 -13.79
N CYS A 195 -7.92 14.10 -13.70
CA CYS A 195 -7.27 13.22 -14.67
C CYS A 195 -8.25 12.83 -15.77
N GLN A 196 -8.12 13.47 -16.94
CA GLN A 196 -8.70 12.98 -18.19
C GLN A 196 -7.92 11.72 -18.63
N CYS A 197 -8.62 10.61 -18.94
CA CYS A 197 -8.02 9.45 -19.61
C CYS A 197 -8.94 8.95 -20.73
N PRO A 198 -8.40 8.57 -21.90
CA PRO A 198 -9.19 8.24 -23.07
C PRO A 198 -9.84 6.84 -22.96
N SER A 199 -11.04 6.75 -23.51
CA SER A 199 -11.85 5.53 -23.56
C SER A 199 -11.21 4.46 -24.46
N ARG A 200 -10.86 3.30 -23.87
CA ARG A 200 -10.80 2.01 -24.58
C ARG A 200 -11.62 0.99 -23.82
N LYS A 201 -12.64 0.45 -24.49
CA LYS A 201 -13.47 -0.67 -24.03
C LYS A 201 -12.58 -1.89 -23.86
N VAL A 202 -12.54 -2.45 -22.65
CA VAL A 202 -12.30 -3.88 -22.41
C VAL A 202 -13.21 -4.29 -21.25
N SER A 203 -14.13 -5.20 -21.55
CA SER A 203 -14.92 -5.95 -20.59
C SER A 203 -14.01 -6.94 -19.85
N GLN A 204 -13.46 -6.50 -18.72
CA GLN A 204 -12.88 -7.37 -17.69
C GLN A 204 -13.45 -6.90 -16.34
N LEU A 205 -14.06 -7.82 -15.59
CA LEU A 205 -14.78 -7.55 -14.33
C LEU A 205 -13.83 -7.31 -13.14
N SER A 206 -12.68 -6.67 -13.39
CA SER A 206 -11.70 -6.25 -12.38
C SER A 206 -11.09 -4.93 -12.83
N SER A 207 -11.45 -3.81 -12.20
CA SER A 207 -10.81 -2.53 -12.53
C SER A 207 -9.33 -2.56 -12.10
N PRO A 208 -8.42 -2.00 -12.91
CA PRO A 208 -7.00 -2.01 -12.58
C PRO A 208 -6.74 -1.18 -11.32
N MET A 209 -6.00 -1.76 -10.39
CA MET A 209 -5.60 -1.12 -9.14
C MET A 209 -4.38 -0.24 -9.40
N LYS A 210 -4.46 1.04 -9.06
CA LYS A 210 -3.36 2.01 -9.16
C LYS A 210 -2.70 2.19 -7.80
N LEU A 211 -1.38 2.16 -7.79
CA LEU A 211 -0.56 2.57 -6.65
C LEU A 211 -0.05 3.98 -6.94
N LEU A 212 -0.52 4.95 -6.15
CA LEU A 212 -0.37 6.37 -6.45
C LEU A 212 0.74 6.96 -5.58
N SER A 213 1.95 7.08 -6.14
CA SER A 213 3.00 7.93 -5.59
C SER A 213 2.69 9.39 -5.89
N ARG A 214 2.98 10.30 -4.94
CA ARG A 214 2.44 11.67 -4.87
C ARG A 214 2.72 12.57 -6.10
N ARG A 215 3.51 12.13 -7.09
CA ARG A 215 3.60 12.71 -8.46
C ARG A 215 3.89 11.57 -9.44
N ALA A 216 3.19 11.46 -10.56
CA ALA A 216 3.22 10.25 -11.41
C ALA A 216 3.49 10.55 -12.88
N ILE A 217 4.61 10.04 -13.45
CA ILE A 217 4.84 9.98 -14.90
C ILE A 217 5.62 8.68 -15.23
N SER A 218 4.94 7.74 -15.90
CA SER A 218 5.34 6.39 -16.34
C SER A 218 4.66 5.26 -15.56
N SER A 219 4.06 4.32 -16.28
CA SER A 219 3.24 3.23 -15.72
C SER A 219 3.75 1.83 -16.07
N GLY A 220 4.06 1.02 -15.06
CA GLY A 220 4.24 -0.42 -15.19
C GLY A 220 2.90 -1.17 -15.07
N HIS A 221 2.71 -2.29 -15.78
CA HIS A 221 1.55 -3.18 -15.63
C HIS A 221 2.01 -4.55 -15.12
N LEU A 222 1.43 -5.01 -14.01
CA LEU A 222 1.67 -6.34 -13.44
C LEU A 222 0.38 -7.11 -13.27
N VAL A 223 0.42 -8.42 -13.50
CA VAL A 223 -0.65 -9.38 -13.21
C VAL A 223 -0.13 -10.45 -12.25
N GLY A 224 -0.76 -10.63 -11.09
CA GLY A 224 -0.40 -11.65 -10.11
C GLY A 224 -1.60 -12.50 -9.67
N MET A 225 -1.35 -13.80 -9.42
CA MET A 225 -2.32 -14.78 -8.95
C MET A 225 -2.10 -15.06 -7.45
N LEU A 226 -3.17 -14.90 -6.65
CA LEU A 226 -3.26 -15.00 -5.19
C LEU A 226 -3.55 -16.39 -4.61
N ILE A 227 -4.02 -17.36 -5.41
CA ILE A 227 -4.53 -18.67 -4.93
C ILE A 227 -4.12 -19.80 -5.86
#